data_AF-A0A7M5UZZ5-F1
#
_entry.id   AF-A0A7M5UZZ5-F1
#
_cell.length_a   1.000
_cell.length_b   1.000
_cell.length_c   1.000
_cell.angle_alpha   90.00
_cell.angle_beta   90.00
_cell.angle_gamma   90.00
#
_symmetry.space_group_name_H-M   'P 1'
#
loop_
_entity.id
_entity.type
_entity.pdbx_description
1 polymer ?
#
loop_
_entity_poly.entity_id
_entity_poly.type
_entity_poly.pdbx_seq_one_letter_code
_entity_poly.pdbx_strand_id
1 'polypeptide(L)'
;NRTNQEAFPDTFFHGAGAGLWWAFNTVLRIGYGDIVATGKLGRIFSIPIIAVGIAISATLIAGVSSSILLAYSVQKTEGSIFSKKVVAMNESYDQLVIKRMAGIISETAGDTVELIEVLRSKRVDRMAVDAIYAAYHSEKMSDPDVIFRGIKESGATQGIVFGGRALRLEKCFRKYFHDKKVELIERIKAIIDADKRNYADSELFDKRNAMIKYESDIWMFLIKVLGGAFLGAFIIGCIYHCRHHRTNRVMAYVITHKTCDHFYEKEARQMLKKFEEHFEKKINKIEVKHAFEREYLIKNMRKYVEWLTPDQVNKYKF
;
A
#
# COMPACT_ATOMS: atom_id res chain seq x y z
N ASN A 1 13.32 -16.50 24.14
CA ASN A 1 13.22 -17.65 23.22
C ASN A 1 13.87 -17.26 21.90
N ARG A 2 15.11 -17.71 21.63
CA ARG A 2 16.01 -17.26 20.55
C ARG A 2 16.04 -18.23 19.36
N THR A 3 14.89 -18.59 18.80
CA THR A 3 14.82 -19.71 17.84
C THR A 3 14.98 -19.30 16.37
N ASN A 4 15.36 -18.05 16.04
CA ASN A 4 15.48 -17.62 14.63
C ASN A 4 16.38 -16.39 14.37
N GLN A 5 17.59 -16.34 14.96
CA GLN A 5 18.48 -15.17 14.81
C GLN A 5 19.15 -15.06 13.43
N GLU A 6 19.24 -16.17 12.69
CA GLU A 6 19.83 -16.18 11.35
C GLU A 6 18.92 -15.53 10.31
N ALA A 7 17.59 -15.74 10.40
CA ALA A 7 16.62 -15.13 9.50
C ALA A 7 16.14 -13.74 9.96
N PHE A 8 16.18 -13.46 11.27
CA PHE A 8 15.81 -12.16 11.85
C PHE A 8 16.89 -11.70 12.84
N PRO A 9 17.79 -10.79 12.42
CA PRO A 9 18.86 -10.28 13.28
C PRO A 9 18.31 -9.55 14.52
N ASP A 10 19.03 -9.62 15.63
CA ASP A 10 18.66 -8.93 16.89
C ASP A 10 18.66 -7.39 16.75
N THR A 11 19.26 -6.84 15.69
CA THR A 11 19.22 -5.42 15.38
C THR A 11 17.88 -5.04 14.74
N PHE A 12 17.11 -4.21 15.45
CA PHE A 12 15.74 -3.83 15.09
C PHE A 12 15.55 -3.46 13.61
N PHE A 13 16.43 -2.61 13.05
CA PHE A 13 16.31 -2.16 11.66
C PHE A 13 16.58 -3.27 10.63
N HIS A 14 17.53 -4.17 10.90
CA HIS A 14 17.79 -5.30 9.99
C HIS A 14 16.71 -6.37 10.11
N GLY A 15 16.22 -6.65 11.32
CA GLY A 15 15.08 -7.54 11.55
C GLY A 15 13.78 -7.02 10.92
N ALA A 16 13.52 -5.71 10.99
CA ALA A 16 12.36 -5.09 10.36
C ALA A 16 12.47 -5.13 8.82
N GLY A 17 13.65 -4.89 8.25
CA GLY A 17 13.90 -5.02 6.81
C GLY A 17 13.67 -6.44 6.30
N ALA A 18 14.18 -7.45 7.02
CA ALA A 18 13.92 -8.86 6.76
C ALA A 18 12.41 -9.20 6.83
N GLY A 19 11.69 -8.63 7.80
CA GLY A 19 10.24 -8.78 7.93
C GLY A 19 9.45 -8.13 6.79
N LEU A 20 9.87 -6.97 6.30
CA LEU A 20 9.27 -6.32 5.13
C LEU A 20 9.50 -7.12 3.85
N TRP A 21 10.72 -7.62 3.65
CA TRP A 21 11.05 -8.50 2.53
C TRP A 21 10.20 -9.77 2.54
N TRP A 22 10.07 -10.41 3.71
CA TRP A 22 9.20 -11.56 3.90
C TRP A 22 7.74 -11.24 3.57
N ALA A 23 7.20 -10.13 4.07
CA ALA A 23 5.82 -9.72 3.83
C ALA A 23 5.58 -9.47 2.33
N PHE A 24 6.49 -8.76 1.65
CA PHE A 24 6.41 -8.49 0.22
C PHE A 24 6.34 -9.77 -0.61
N ASN A 25 7.26 -10.71 -0.38
CA ASN A 25 7.29 -12.00 -1.09
C ASN A 25 6.05 -12.86 -0.80
N THR A 26 5.47 -12.73 0.39
CA THR A 26 4.27 -13.47 0.78
C THR A 26 3.01 -12.90 0.12
N VAL A 27 2.87 -11.58 0.07
CA VAL A 27 1.78 -10.90 -0.66
C VAL A 27 1.84 -11.23 -2.16
N LEU A 28 3.04 -11.19 -2.74
CA LEU A 28 3.27 -11.53 -4.15
C LEU A 28 3.28 -13.04 -4.43
N ARG A 29 3.16 -13.88 -3.40
CA ARG A 29 3.16 -15.35 -3.47
C ARG A 29 4.38 -15.93 -4.21
N ILE A 30 5.51 -15.22 -4.21
CA ILE A 30 6.73 -15.65 -4.89
C ILE A 30 7.35 -16.86 -4.18
N GLY A 31 7.29 -16.87 -2.84
CA GLY A 31 7.59 -18.05 -2.05
C GLY A 31 9.05 -18.53 -2.08
N TYR A 32 10.03 -17.60 -2.06
CA TYR A 32 11.46 -17.96 -2.02
C TYR A 32 11.83 -18.86 -0.82
N GLY A 33 11.11 -18.77 0.30
CA GLY A 33 11.32 -19.64 1.47
C GLY A 33 12.60 -19.35 2.25
N ASP A 34 13.25 -18.22 1.97
CA ASP A 34 14.47 -17.72 2.59
C ASP A 34 14.27 -17.27 4.04
N ILE A 35 13.14 -16.62 4.32
CA ILE A 35 12.80 -16.09 5.63
C ILE A 35 11.42 -16.62 6.04
N VAL A 36 11.30 -17.20 7.23
CA VAL A 36 10.03 -17.74 7.74
C VAL A 36 9.89 -17.49 9.23
N ALA A 37 8.69 -17.12 9.68
CA ALA A 37 8.37 -17.01 11.10
C ALA A 37 8.28 -18.41 11.76
N THR A 38 9.38 -18.88 12.35
CA THR A 38 9.41 -20.17 13.08
C THR A 38 8.87 -20.05 14.51
N GLY A 39 8.99 -18.88 15.14
CA GLY A 39 8.54 -18.64 16.52
C GLY A 39 7.02 -18.57 16.68
N LYS A 40 6.50 -19.09 17.81
CA LYS A 40 5.06 -19.11 18.13
C LYS A 40 4.40 -17.72 18.02
N LEU A 41 5.04 -16.69 18.58
CA LEU A 41 4.56 -15.31 18.51
C LEU A 41 4.66 -14.71 17.10
N GLY A 42 5.73 -15.04 16.36
CA GLY A 42 5.90 -14.60 14.98
C GLY A 42 4.81 -15.15 14.07
N ARG A 43 4.43 -16.43 14.23
CA ARG A 43 3.34 -17.04 13.47
C ARG A 43 2.00 -16.35 13.70
N ILE A 44 1.67 -16.01 14.95
CA ILE A 44 0.44 -15.28 15.28
C ILE A 44 0.43 -13.90 14.62
N PHE A 45 1.59 -13.22 14.58
CA PHE A 45 1.74 -11.93 13.93
C PHE A 45 1.65 -12.00 12.40
N SER A 46 2.10 -13.11 11.79
CA SER A 46 2.05 -13.34 10.35
C SER A 46 0.63 -13.50 9.79
N ILE A 47 -0.30 -14.08 10.56
CA ILE A 47 -1.68 -14.35 10.12
C ILE A 47 -2.40 -13.09 9.59
N PRO A 48 -2.50 -11.97 10.34
CA PRO A 48 -3.17 -10.78 9.85
C PRO A 48 -2.46 -10.13 8.66
N ILE A 49 -1.12 -10.19 8.59
CA ILE A 49 -0.35 -9.67 7.44
C ILE A 49 -0.72 -10.44 6.17
N ILE A 50 -0.76 -11.76 6.24
CA ILE A 50 -1.13 -12.62 5.12
C ILE A 50 -2.58 -12.35 4.70
N ALA A 51 -3.49 -12.22 5.68
CA ALA A 51 -4.89 -11.88 5.40
C ALA A 51 -5.00 -10.56 4.63
N VAL A 52 -4.36 -9.47 5.09
CA VAL A 52 -4.31 -8.18 4.38
C VAL A 52 -3.70 -8.32 2.99
N GLY A 53 -2.63 -9.11 2.86
CA GLY A 53 -1.93 -9.34 1.59
C GLY A 53 -2.82 -10.00 0.53
N ILE A 54 -3.45 -11.11 0.89
CA ILE A 54 -4.45 -11.80 0.06
C ILE A 54 -5.55 -10.82 -0.33
N ALA A 55 -5.94 -9.99 0.64
CA ALA A 55 -6.99 -9.04 0.46
C ALA A 55 -6.61 -8.05 -0.68
N ILE A 56 -5.48 -7.37 -0.55
CA ILE A 56 -5.00 -6.40 -1.54
C ILE A 56 -4.86 -7.06 -2.93
N SER A 57 -4.28 -8.25 -3.02
CA SER A 57 -4.15 -8.96 -4.30
C SER A 57 -5.49 -9.24 -4.98
N ALA A 58 -6.53 -9.61 -4.22
CA ALA A 58 -7.85 -9.90 -4.79
C ALA A 58 -8.49 -8.65 -5.40
N THR A 59 -8.42 -7.50 -4.72
CA THR A 59 -8.96 -6.23 -5.25
C THR A 59 -8.26 -5.77 -6.53
N LEU A 60 -6.93 -5.95 -6.61
CA LEU A 60 -6.18 -5.65 -7.83
C LEU A 60 -6.64 -6.53 -9.00
N ILE A 61 -6.80 -7.83 -8.78
CA ILE A 61 -7.29 -8.76 -9.81
C ILE A 61 -8.71 -8.38 -10.22
N ALA A 62 -9.61 -8.13 -9.27
CA ALA A 62 -11.00 -7.74 -9.55
C ALA A 62 -11.08 -6.44 -10.36
N GLY A 63 -10.26 -5.44 -10.01
CA GLY A 63 -10.18 -4.17 -10.74
C GLY A 63 -9.71 -4.34 -12.19
N VAL A 64 -8.67 -5.15 -12.41
CA VAL A 64 -8.16 -5.46 -13.75
C VAL A 64 -9.14 -6.30 -14.56
N SER A 65 -9.74 -7.34 -13.96
CA SER A 65 -10.77 -8.14 -14.63
C SER A 65 -11.96 -7.29 -15.05
N SER A 66 -12.40 -6.37 -14.19
CA SER A 66 -13.51 -5.45 -14.50
C SER A 66 -13.17 -4.50 -15.64
N SER A 67 -11.95 -3.96 -15.70
CA SER A 67 -11.54 -3.07 -16.78
C SER A 67 -11.45 -3.81 -18.12
N ILE A 68 -10.95 -5.04 -18.12
CA ILE A 68 -10.91 -5.89 -19.31
C ILE A 68 -12.33 -6.22 -19.77
N LEU A 69 -13.21 -6.67 -18.88
CA LEU A 69 -14.60 -6.97 -19.22
C LEU A 69 -15.31 -5.75 -19.80
N LEU A 70 -15.05 -4.55 -19.26
CA LEU A 70 -15.59 -3.31 -19.79
C LEU A 70 -15.08 -3.05 -21.20
N ALA A 71 -13.76 -3.14 -21.45
CA ALA A 71 -13.18 -2.96 -22.77
C ALA A 71 -13.80 -3.92 -23.81
N TYR A 72 -14.00 -5.19 -23.44
CA TYR A 72 -14.68 -6.18 -24.29
C TYR A 72 -16.16 -5.87 -24.51
N SER A 73 -16.87 -5.42 -23.48
CA SER A 73 -18.29 -5.07 -23.59
C SER A 73 -18.51 -3.85 -24.46
N VAL A 74 -17.71 -2.78 -24.31
CA VAL A 74 -17.80 -1.55 -25.11
C VAL A 74 -17.53 -1.87 -26.59
N GLN A 75 -16.51 -2.69 -26.87
CA GLN A 75 -16.18 -3.09 -28.25
C GLN A 75 -17.29 -3.91 -28.94
N LYS A 76 -18.12 -4.65 -28.18
CA LYS A 76 -19.26 -5.41 -28.73
C LYS A 76 -20.53 -4.56 -28.85
N THR A 77 -20.57 -3.37 -28.25
CA THR A 77 -21.82 -2.65 -28.01
C THR A 77 -22.08 -1.48 -28.97
N GLU A 78 -21.07 -0.87 -29.58
CA GLU A 78 -21.28 0.20 -30.56
C GLU A 78 -21.67 -0.37 -31.93
N GLY A 79 -22.99 -0.45 -32.19
CA GLY A 79 -23.55 -0.70 -33.52
C GLY A 79 -23.17 -2.02 -34.21
N SER A 80 -22.47 -2.94 -33.54
CA SER A 80 -22.07 -4.21 -34.15
C SER A 80 -23.26 -5.15 -34.35
N ILE A 81 -23.60 -5.34 -35.61
CA ILE A 81 -24.66 -6.24 -36.11
C ILE A 81 -24.08 -7.63 -36.46
N PHE A 82 -22.76 -7.82 -36.30
CA PHE A 82 -22.06 -9.06 -36.65
C PHE A 82 -22.62 -10.27 -35.89
N SER A 83 -23.08 -11.28 -36.63
CA SER A 83 -23.64 -12.53 -36.10
C SER A 83 -24.86 -12.34 -35.18
N LYS A 84 -25.63 -11.26 -35.39
CA LYS A 84 -26.87 -10.99 -34.68
C LYS A 84 -28.07 -11.15 -35.61
N LYS A 85 -29.20 -11.63 -35.05
CA LYS A 85 -30.47 -11.66 -35.78
C LYS A 85 -31.03 -10.25 -35.83
N VAL A 86 -31.25 -9.72 -37.01
CA VAL A 86 -31.69 -8.35 -37.22
C VAL A 86 -33.00 -8.31 -37.99
N VAL A 87 -33.91 -7.44 -37.57
CA VAL A 87 -35.10 -7.04 -38.33
C VAL A 87 -34.81 -5.73 -39.09
N ALA A 88 -35.26 -5.66 -40.33
CA ALA A 88 -35.11 -4.50 -41.18
C ALA A 88 -36.39 -4.25 -41.99
N MET A 89 -36.52 -3.05 -42.56
CA MET A 89 -37.66 -2.75 -43.41
C MET A 89 -37.68 -3.60 -44.68
N ASN A 90 -38.88 -3.97 -45.12
CA ASN A 90 -39.12 -4.71 -46.35
C ASN A 90 -38.54 -3.95 -47.55
N GLU A 91 -37.81 -4.66 -48.41
CA GLU A 91 -37.21 -4.14 -49.65
C GLU A 91 -36.34 -2.87 -49.47
N SER A 92 -35.81 -2.64 -48.27
CA SER A 92 -35.00 -1.46 -47.96
C SER A 92 -33.51 -1.64 -48.29
N TYR A 93 -32.82 -0.52 -48.53
CA TYR A 93 -31.36 -0.51 -48.66
C TYR A 93 -30.66 -1.01 -47.38
N ASP A 94 -31.31 -0.88 -46.23
CA ASP A 94 -30.80 -1.33 -44.93
C ASP A 94 -30.48 -2.83 -44.94
N GLN A 95 -31.25 -3.65 -45.67
CA GLN A 95 -30.97 -5.07 -45.81
C GLN A 95 -29.60 -5.35 -46.45
N LEU A 96 -29.23 -4.56 -47.47
CA LEU A 96 -27.92 -4.68 -48.12
C LEU A 96 -26.79 -4.31 -47.17
N VAL A 97 -26.99 -3.25 -46.38
CA VAL A 97 -26.01 -2.78 -45.40
C VAL A 97 -25.80 -3.82 -44.29
N ILE A 98 -26.89 -4.40 -43.78
CA ILE A 98 -26.86 -5.47 -42.78
C ILE A 98 -26.09 -6.69 -43.29
N LYS A 99 -26.39 -7.15 -44.51
CA LYS A 99 -25.67 -8.29 -45.12
C LYS A 99 -24.17 -8.01 -45.27
N ARG A 100 -23.78 -6.80 -45.70
CA ARG A 100 -22.37 -6.40 -45.80
C ARG A 100 -21.66 -6.38 -44.46
N MET A 101 -22.38 -6.10 -43.38
CA MET A 101 -21.84 -6.13 -42.01
C MET A 101 -21.90 -7.53 -41.38
N ALA A 102 -22.20 -8.58 -42.16
CA ALA A 102 -22.40 -9.94 -41.67
C ALA A 102 -23.46 -10.05 -40.56
N GLY A 103 -24.51 -9.23 -40.67
CA GLY A 103 -25.75 -9.42 -39.93
C GLY A 103 -26.65 -10.45 -40.58
N ILE A 104 -27.44 -11.14 -39.76
CA ILE A 104 -28.39 -12.15 -40.22
C ILE A 104 -29.77 -11.50 -40.24
N ILE A 105 -30.30 -11.26 -41.43
CA ILE A 105 -31.70 -10.79 -41.56
C ILE A 105 -32.59 -11.97 -41.25
N SER A 106 -33.30 -11.89 -40.13
CA SER A 106 -34.18 -12.97 -39.66
C SER A 106 -35.62 -12.73 -40.09
N GLU A 107 -36.07 -11.48 -40.06
CA GLU A 107 -37.43 -11.06 -40.37
C GLU A 107 -37.39 -9.69 -41.03
N THR A 108 -38.44 -9.35 -41.75
CA THR A 108 -38.64 -8.04 -42.37
C THR A 108 -40.01 -7.50 -42.00
N ALA A 109 -40.12 -6.18 -41.89
CA ALA A 109 -41.35 -5.51 -41.49
C ALA A 109 -41.72 -4.40 -42.47
N GLY A 110 -43.01 -4.12 -42.63
CA GLY A 110 -43.52 -3.04 -43.49
C GLY A 110 -43.71 -1.71 -42.77
N ASP A 111 -43.88 -1.72 -41.45
CA ASP A 111 -44.11 -0.51 -40.65
C ASP A 111 -43.31 -0.50 -39.32
N THR A 112 -43.14 0.70 -38.77
CA THR A 112 -42.63 0.99 -37.43
C THR A 112 -43.24 0.12 -36.34
N VAL A 113 -44.55 -0.07 -36.35
CA VAL A 113 -45.24 -0.84 -35.30
C VAL A 113 -44.82 -2.31 -35.35
N GLU A 114 -44.78 -2.88 -36.56
CA GLU A 114 -44.37 -4.28 -36.78
C GLU A 114 -42.89 -4.49 -36.42
N LEU A 115 -42.02 -3.52 -36.76
CA LEU A 115 -40.62 -3.56 -36.36
C LEU A 115 -40.44 -3.67 -34.84
N ILE A 116 -41.18 -2.84 -34.08
CA ILE A 116 -41.14 -2.83 -32.62
C ILE A 116 -41.73 -4.11 -32.04
N GLU A 117 -42.81 -4.63 -32.63
CA GLU A 117 -43.44 -5.88 -32.19
C GLU A 117 -42.51 -7.08 -32.39
N VAL A 118 -41.83 -7.17 -33.54
CA VAL A 118 -40.83 -8.21 -33.81
C VAL A 118 -39.67 -8.12 -32.81
N LEU A 119 -39.22 -6.91 -32.48
CA LEU A 119 -38.19 -6.69 -31.45
C LEU A 119 -38.68 -7.12 -30.05
N ARG A 120 -39.91 -6.75 -29.67
CA ARG A 120 -40.55 -7.11 -28.39
C ARG A 120 -40.76 -8.63 -28.25
N SER A 121 -41.02 -9.32 -29.36
CA SER A 121 -41.14 -10.79 -29.39
C SER A 121 -39.84 -11.52 -29.07
N LYS A 122 -38.70 -10.81 -28.98
CA LYS A 122 -37.34 -11.35 -28.73
C LYS A 122 -36.88 -12.39 -29.75
N ARG A 123 -37.52 -12.46 -30.93
CA ARG A 123 -37.11 -13.32 -32.04
C ARG A 123 -35.86 -12.80 -32.76
N VAL A 124 -35.65 -11.49 -32.70
CA VAL A 124 -34.48 -10.78 -33.21
C VAL A 124 -33.72 -10.08 -32.08
N ASP A 125 -32.40 -9.98 -32.24
CA ASP A 125 -31.53 -9.30 -31.26
C ASP A 125 -31.51 -7.77 -31.47
N ARG A 126 -31.65 -7.31 -32.72
CA ARG A 126 -31.52 -5.89 -33.09
C ARG A 126 -32.49 -5.51 -34.20
N MET A 127 -32.77 -4.22 -34.30
CA MET A 127 -33.46 -3.59 -35.42
C MET A 127 -32.48 -2.64 -36.12
N ALA A 128 -32.47 -2.64 -37.45
CA ALA A 128 -31.70 -1.69 -38.24
C ALA A 128 -32.64 -0.92 -39.17
N VAL A 129 -32.57 0.40 -39.09
CA VAL A 129 -33.39 1.34 -39.85
C VAL A 129 -32.55 2.55 -40.25
N ASP A 130 -32.86 3.15 -41.39
CA ASP A 130 -32.29 4.42 -41.81
C ASP A 130 -32.47 5.53 -40.74
N ALA A 131 -31.45 6.35 -40.53
CA ALA A 131 -31.45 7.39 -39.50
C ALA A 131 -32.50 8.48 -39.73
N ILE A 132 -32.80 8.82 -40.99
CA ILE A 132 -33.84 9.77 -41.36
C ILE A 132 -35.21 9.17 -41.06
N TYR A 133 -35.40 7.89 -41.40
CA TYR A 133 -36.63 7.17 -41.12
C TYR A 133 -36.92 7.09 -39.61
N ALA A 134 -35.90 6.77 -38.81
CA ALA A 134 -35.99 6.74 -37.36
C ALA A 134 -36.29 8.13 -36.76
N ALA A 135 -35.68 9.18 -37.31
CA ALA A 135 -35.91 10.56 -36.84
C ALA A 135 -37.31 11.07 -37.18
N TYR A 136 -37.84 10.70 -38.35
CA TYR A 136 -39.21 11.04 -38.74
C TYR A 136 -40.25 10.35 -37.85
N HIS A 137 -39.98 9.11 -37.44
CA HIS A 137 -40.83 8.34 -36.54
C HIS A 137 -40.34 8.36 -35.08
N SER A 138 -39.68 9.45 -34.65
CA SER A 138 -39.03 9.53 -33.34
C SER A 138 -39.97 9.26 -32.17
N GLU A 139 -41.24 9.68 -32.25
CA GLU A 139 -42.26 9.43 -31.23
C GLU A 139 -42.51 7.92 -31.03
N LYS A 140 -42.64 7.17 -32.12
CA LYS A 140 -42.83 5.71 -32.08
C LYS A 140 -41.53 4.97 -31.75
N MET A 141 -40.39 5.49 -32.20
CA MET A 141 -39.06 4.90 -31.96
C MET A 141 -38.55 5.16 -30.53
N SER A 142 -39.18 6.07 -29.78
CA SER A 142 -38.88 6.33 -28.36
C SER A 142 -39.65 5.39 -27.40
N ASP A 143 -40.06 4.22 -27.87
CA ASP A 143 -40.69 3.19 -27.05
C ASP A 143 -39.71 2.72 -25.95
N PRO A 144 -40.14 2.59 -24.68
CA PRO A 144 -39.26 2.22 -23.57
C PRO A 144 -38.59 0.84 -23.72
N ASP A 145 -39.13 -0.04 -24.56
CA ASP A 145 -38.53 -1.35 -24.85
C ASP A 145 -37.43 -1.29 -25.93
N VAL A 146 -37.28 -0.14 -26.61
CA VAL A 146 -36.33 0.06 -27.71
C VAL A 146 -35.16 0.89 -27.22
N ILE A 147 -33.94 0.38 -27.45
CA ILE A 147 -32.71 1.05 -27.02
C ILE A 147 -31.85 1.36 -28.25
N PHE A 148 -31.50 2.63 -28.44
CA PHE A 148 -30.57 3.03 -29.47
C PHE A 148 -29.14 2.53 -29.16
N ARG A 149 -28.55 1.78 -30.11
CA ARG A 149 -27.21 1.16 -29.93
C ARG A 149 -26.10 1.81 -30.76
N GLY A 150 -26.42 2.79 -31.60
CA GLY A 150 -25.45 3.48 -32.44
C GLY A 150 -25.88 3.60 -33.90
N ILE A 151 -25.25 4.54 -34.61
CA ILE A 151 -25.40 4.73 -36.06
C ILE A 151 -24.15 4.23 -36.74
N LYS A 152 -24.34 3.47 -37.82
CA LYS A 152 -23.27 3.13 -38.74
C LYS A 152 -23.40 4.00 -39.99
N GLU A 153 -22.37 4.78 -40.27
CA GLU A 153 -22.27 5.47 -41.55
C GLU A 153 -22.13 4.44 -42.66
N SER A 154 -23.11 4.43 -43.57
CA SER A 154 -23.00 3.73 -44.83
C SER A 154 -22.64 4.74 -45.92
N GLY A 155 -21.86 4.33 -46.92
CA GLY A 155 -21.51 5.20 -48.05
C GLY A 155 -22.69 5.54 -48.98
N ALA A 156 -23.93 5.16 -48.63
CA ALA A 156 -25.11 5.49 -49.39
C ALA A 156 -25.70 6.82 -48.91
N THR A 157 -26.02 7.68 -49.86
CA THR A 157 -26.68 8.96 -49.60
C THR A 157 -27.97 9.00 -50.42
N GLN A 158 -29.06 9.43 -49.79
CA GLN A 158 -30.30 9.70 -50.49
C GLN A 158 -30.15 11.01 -51.27
N GLY A 159 -30.55 10.99 -52.55
CA GLY A 159 -30.40 12.14 -53.44
C GLY A 159 -31.52 12.21 -54.47
N ILE A 160 -31.68 13.38 -55.07
CA ILE A 160 -32.64 13.60 -56.16
C ILE A 160 -31.89 13.53 -57.48
N VAL A 161 -32.41 12.74 -58.42
CA VAL A 161 -31.88 12.65 -59.78
C VAL A 161 -32.71 13.55 -60.70
N PHE A 162 -32.06 14.53 -61.34
CA PHE A 162 -32.72 15.42 -62.29
C PHE A 162 -32.57 14.91 -63.72
N GLY A 163 -33.68 14.86 -64.47
CA GLY A 163 -33.70 14.52 -65.89
C GLY A 163 -34.03 15.72 -66.78
N GLY A 164 -33.41 15.79 -67.96
CA GLY A 164 -33.77 16.73 -69.01
C GLY A 164 -33.74 18.20 -68.57
N ARG A 165 -34.83 18.94 -68.82
CA ARG A 165 -34.92 20.38 -68.51
C ARG A 165 -34.85 20.71 -67.01
N ALA A 166 -35.12 19.73 -66.13
CA ALA A 166 -35.05 19.91 -64.68
C ALA A 166 -33.61 20.04 -64.14
N LEU A 167 -32.58 19.73 -64.95
CA LEU A 167 -31.17 19.95 -64.61
C LEU A 167 -30.87 21.42 -64.21
N ARG A 168 -31.65 22.38 -64.74
CA ARG A 168 -31.51 23.81 -64.37
C ARG A 168 -31.85 24.08 -62.90
N LEU A 169 -32.62 23.21 -62.25
CA LEU A 169 -33.02 23.34 -60.85
C LEU A 169 -31.98 22.77 -59.87
N GLU A 170 -30.97 22.06 -60.36
CA GLU A 170 -29.95 21.39 -59.53
C GLU A 170 -29.30 22.35 -58.53
N LYS A 171 -28.90 23.55 -58.97
CA LYS A 171 -28.29 24.57 -58.10
C LYS A 171 -29.22 25.03 -56.98
N CYS A 172 -30.51 25.18 -57.26
CA CYS A 172 -31.50 25.62 -56.28
C CYS A 172 -31.73 24.53 -55.22
N PHE A 173 -31.91 23.29 -55.66
CA PHE A 173 -32.07 22.15 -54.75
C PHE A 173 -30.82 21.89 -53.92
N ARG A 174 -29.64 22.00 -54.52
CA ARG A 174 -28.36 21.85 -53.80
C ARG A 174 -28.25 22.88 -52.66
N LYS A 175 -28.60 24.14 -52.92
CA LYS A 175 -28.61 25.19 -51.89
C LYS A 175 -29.65 24.91 -50.81
N TYR A 176 -30.87 24.58 -51.19
CA TYR A 176 -31.97 24.27 -50.27
C TYR A 176 -31.63 23.11 -49.32
N PHE A 177 -31.10 22.00 -49.85
CA PHE A 177 -30.73 20.85 -49.03
C PHE A 177 -29.49 21.08 -48.19
N HIS A 178 -28.56 21.94 -48.62
CA HIS A 178 -27.43 22.32 -47.77
C HIS A 178 -27.91 23.02 -46.49
N ASP A 179 -28.84 23.97 -46.63
CA ASP A 179 -29.38 24.72 -45.49
C ASP A 179 -30.25 23.82 -44.59
N LYS A 180 -31.06 22.92 -45.18
CA LYS A 180 -31.90 21.97 -44.43
C LYS A 180 -31.16 20.78 -43.81
N LYS A 181 -30.03 20.36 -44.37
CA LYS A 181 -29.22 19.26 -43.82
C LYS A 181 -28.71 19.57 -42.42
N VAL A 182 -28.31 20.81 -42.15
CA VAL A 182 -27.83 21.24 -40.83
C VAL A 182 -28.93 21.05 -39.78
N GLU A 183 -30.15 21.48 -40.08
CA GLU A 183 -31.32 21.36 -39.20
C GLU A 183 -31.67 19.89 -38.90
N LEU A 184 -31.66 19.02 -39.93
CA LEU A 184 -31.97 17.60 -39.76
C LEU A 184 -30.92 16.87 -38.91
N ILE A 185 -29.63 17.15 -39.14
CA ILE A 185 -28.53 16.56 -38.38
C ILE A 185 -28.60 16.97 -36.91
N GLU A 186 -28.96 18.22 -36.60
CA GLU A 186 -29.13 18.68 -35.22
C GLU A 186 -30.26 17.95 -34.50
N ARG A 187 -31.42 17.74 -35.16
CA ARG A 187 -32.52 16.95 -34.57
C ARG A 187 -32.12 15.50 -34.32
N ILE A 188 -31.43 14.87 -35.27
CA ILE A 188 -30.94 13.50 -35.14
C ILE A 188 -29.96 13.39 -33.96
N LYS A 189 -29.00 14.33 -33.86
CA LYS A 189 -28.06 14.40 -32.73
C LYS A 189 -28.77 14.55 -31.38
N ALA A 190 -29.79 15.40 -31.30
CA ALA A 190 -30.54 15.60 -30.06
C ALA A 190 -31.22 14.31 -29.55
N ILE A 191 -31.80 13.50 -30.46
CA ILE A 191 -32.42 12.21 -30.13
C ILE A 191 -31.34 11.21 -29.68
N ILE A 192 -30.22 11.12 -30.41
CA ILE A 192 -29.10 10.23 -30.05
C ILE A 192 -28.51 10.58 -28.70
N ASP A 193 -28.31 11.88 -28.42
CA ASP A 193 -27.70 12.34 -27.18
C ASP A 193 -28.65 12.23 -25.97
N ALA A 194 -29.96 12.22 -26.20
CA ALA A 194 -30.94 11.86 -25.17
C ALA A 194 -30.82 10.36 -24.82
N ASP A 195 -30.75 9.48 -25.82
CA ASP A 195 -30.75 8.04 -25.57
C ASP A 195 -29.38 7.49 -25.09
N LYS A 196 -28.28 8.10 -25.53
CA LYS A 196 -26.93 7.83 -24.98
C LYS A 196 -26.85 8.12 -23.49
N ARG A 197 -27.51 9.18 -23.01
CA ARG A 197 -27.57 9.51 -21.57
C ARG A 197 -28.32 8.44 -20.78
N ASN A 198 -29.42 7.92 -21.32
CA ASN A 198 -30.20 6.85 -20.69
C ASN A 198 -29.47 5.49 -20.69
N TYR A 199 -28.68 5.19 -21.72
CA TYR A 199 -27.92 3.92 -21.82
C TYR A 199 -26.62 3.91 -21.02
N ALA A 200 -25.94 5.06 -20.89
CA ALA A 200 -24.74 5.19 -20.07
C ALA A 200 -25.01 4.97 -18.57
N ASP A 201 -26.24 5.25 -18.11
CA ASP A 201 -26.66 5.07 -16.72
C ASP A 201 -27.11 3.62 -16.41
N SER A 202 -27.92 2.95 -17.23
CA SER A 202 -28.98 2.11 -16.63
C SER A 202 -28.73 0.63 -16.30
N GLU A 203 -27.65 -0.04 -16.72
CA GLU A 203 -27.51 -1.47 -16.35
C GLU A 203 -26.10 -1.99 -16.06
N LEU A 204 -25.13 -1.73 -16.93
CA LEU A 204 -23.77 -2.26 -16.73
C LEU A 204 -22.95 -1.38 -15.79
N PHE A 205 -23.14 -0.06 -15.88
CA PHE A 205 -22.47 0.92 -15.03
C PHE A 205 -23.03 0.92 -13.60
N ASP A 206 -24.34 0.78 -13.43
CA ASP A 206 -24.96 0.68 -12.09
C ASP A 206 -24.69 -0.66 -11.40
N LYS A 207 -24.73 -1.80 -12.12
CA LYS A 207 -24.28 -3.09 -11.55
C LYS A 207 -22.79 -3.04 -11.20
N ARG A 208 -21.97 -2.37 -12.01
CA ARG A 208 -20.55 -2.10 -11.70
C ARG A 208 -20.41 -1.24 -10.45
N ASN A 209 -21.11 -0.11 -10.36
CA ASN A 209 -21.00 0.81 -9.24
C ASN A 209 -21.51 0.16 -7.95
N ALA A 210 -22.59 -0.61 -8.01
CA ALA A 210 -23.10 -1.37 -6.88
C ALA A 210 -22.14 -2.48 -6.44
N MET A 211 -21.58 -3.25 -7.37
CA MET A 211 -20.61 -4.32 -7.07
C MET A 211 -19.30 -3.75 -6.52
N ILE A 212 -18.74 -2.72 -7.15
CA ILE A 212 -17.52 -2.04 -6.71
C ILE A 212 -17.74 -1.32 -5.38
N LYS A 213 -18.93 -0.75 -5.12
CA LYS A 213 -19.23 -0.07 -3.86
C LYS A 213 -19.45 -1.05 -2.70
N TYR A 214 -20.18 -2.13 -2.93
CA TYR A 214 -20.34 -3.21 -1.95
C TYR A 214 -19.00 -3.88 -1.62
N GLU A 215 -18.15 -4.05 -2.64
CA GLU A 215 -16.77 -4.47 -2.44
C GLU A 215 -16.02 -3.38 -1.62
N SER A 216 -15.96 -2.14 -2.09
CA SER A 216 -15.22 -1.04 -1.43
C SER A 216 -15.56 -0.86 0.05
N ASP A 217 -16.82 -0.95 0.46
CA ASP A 217 -17.23 -0.69 1.85
C ASP A 217 -16.76 -1.79 2.83
N ILE A 218 -16.96 -3.07 2.47
CA ILE A 218 -16.51 -4.21 3.28
C ILE A 218 -14.98 -4.25 3.31
N TRP A 219 -14.36 -3.94 2.18
CA TRP A 219 -12.92 -3.93 2.00
C TRP A 219 -12.23 -2.83 2.79
N MET A 220 -12.77 -1.61 2.74
CA MET A 220 -12.30 -0.48 3.53
C MET A 220 -12.45 -0.75 5.02
N PHE A 221 -13.53 -1.41 5.43
CA PHE A 221 -13.72 -1.84 6.82
C PHE A 221 -12.64 -2.84 7.25
N LEU A 222 -12.41 -3.90 6.45
CA LEU A 222 -11.38 -4.91 6.71
C LEU A 222 -9.96 -4.32 6.79
N ILE A 223 -9.59 -3.44 5.86
CA ILE A 223 -8.28 -2.77 5.86
C ILE A 223 -8.12 -1.88 7.10
N LYS A 224 -9.16 -1.14 7.49
CA LYS A 224 -9.13 -0.30 8.70
C LYS A 224 -8.99 -1.14 9.97
N VAL A 225 -9.72 -2.24 10.08
CA VAL A 225 -9.67 -3.14 11.25
C VAL A 225 -8.32 -3.84 11.34
N LEU A 226 -7.83 -4.43 10.24
CA LEU A 226 -6.55 -5.13 10.21
C LEU A 226 -5.36 -4.18 10.35
N GLY A 227 -5.41 -3.01 9.68
CA GLY A 227 -4.40 -1.97 9.82
C GLY A 227 -4.37 -1.36 11.23
N GLY A 228 -5.53 -1.16 11.84
CA GLY A 228 -5.64 -0.73 13.24
C GLY A 228 -5.07 -1.77 14.21
N ALA A 229 -5.39 -3.05 14.02
CA ALA A 229 -4.84 -4.14 14.81
C ALA A 229 -3.31 -4.23 14.66
N PHE A 230 -2.79 -3.99 13.44
CA PHE A 230 -1.35 -4.00 13.17
C PHE A 230 -0.63 -2.83 13.85
N LEU A 231 -1.16 -1.61 13.76
CA LEU A 231 -0.63 -0.45 14.48
C LEU A 231 -0.65 -0.67 15.99
N GLY A 232 -1.73 -1.24 16.52
CA GLY A 232 -1.82 -1.61 17.94
C GLY A 232 -0.72 -2.60 18.34
N ALA A 233 -0.53 -3.67 17.58
CA ALA A 233 0.52 -4.66 17.84
C ALA A 233 1.94 -4.05 17.73
N PHE A 234 2.16 -3.15 16.77
CA PHE A 234 3.44 -2.46 16.61
C PHE A 234 3.73 -1.54 17.80
N ILE A 235 2.75 -0.76 18.26
CA ILE A 235 2.90 0.11 19.44
C ILE A 235 3.19 -0.73 20.69
N ILE A 236 2.44 -1.82 20.91
CA ILE A 236 2.70 -2.74 22.03
C ILE A 236 4.10 -3.35 21.94
N GLY A 237 4.53 -3.75 20.73
CA GLY A 237 5.87 -4.26 20.47
C GLY A 237 6.96 -3.25 20.78
N CYS A 238 6.81 -2.00 20.34
CA CYS A 238 7.73 -0.90 20.64
C CYS A 238 7.78 -0.61 22.14
N ILE A 239 6.64 -0.57 22.84
CA ILE A 239 6.58 -0.37 24.30
C ILE A 239 7.28 -1.51 25.02
N TYR A 240 7.00 -2.76 24.65
CA TYR A 240 7.66 -3.93 25.23
C TYR A 240 9.17 -3.88 25.02
N HIS A 241 9.62 -3.58 23.79
CA HIS A 241 11.03 -3.48 23.45
C HIS A 241 11.73 -2.36 24.22
N CYS A 242 11.13 -1.17 24.29
CA CYS A 242 11.64 -0.05 25.09
C CYS A 242 11.72 -0.38 26.59
N ARG A 243 10.69 -1.00 27.16
CA ARG A 243 10.69 -1.42 28.58
C ARG A 243 11.74 -2.48 28.85
N HIS A 244 11.88 -3.46 27.97
CA HIS A 244 12.86 -4.52 28.09
C HIS A 244 14.30 -3.98 28.02
N HIS A 245 14.59 -3.12 27.05
CA HIS A 245 15.91 -2.50 26.91
C HIS A 245 16.25 -1.57 28.09
N ARG A 246 15.28 -0.83 28.62
CA ARG A 246 15.47 0.02 29.80
C ARG A 246 15.79 -0.82 31.05
N THR A 247 15.08 -1.93 31.25
CA THR A 247 15.32 -2.85 32.38
C THR A 247 16.70 -3.50 32.29
N ASN A 248 17.12 -3.93 31.11
CA ASN A 248 18.45 -4.54 30.91
C ASN A 248 19.58 -3.51 31.09
N ARG A 249 19.40 -2.25 30.67
CA ARG A 249 20.40 -1.18 30.93
C ARG A 249 20.54 -0.86 32.42
N VAL A 250 19.42 -0.83 33.15
CA VAL A 250 19.44 -0.63 34.61
C VAL A 250 20.13 -1.80 35.30
N MET A 251 19.82 -3.04 34.93
CA MET A 251 20.48 -4.23 35.50
C MET A 251 21.98 -4.26 35.19
N ALA A 252 22.39 -3.94 33.96
CA ALA A 252 23.80 -3.85 33.60
C ALA A 252 24.53 -2.81 34.47
N TYR A 253 23.96 -1.60 34.60
CA TYR A 253 24.52 -0.54 35.43
C TYR A 253 24.65 -0.93 36.91
N VAL A 254 23.62 -1.57 37.49
CA VAL A 254 23.63 -2.03 38.89
C VAL A 254 24.70 -3.10 39.13
N ILE A 255 24.89 -4.02 38.18
CA ILE A 255 25.93 -5.05 38.27
C ILE A 255 27.31 -4.41 38.21
N THR A 256 27.55 -3.49 37.26
CA THR A 256 28.86 -2.83 37.11
C THR A 256 29.24 -2.02 38.35
N HIS A 257 28.28 -1.30 38.94
CA HIS A 257 28.52 -0.50 40.14
C HIS A 257 28.90 -1.39 41.34
N LYS A 258 28.18 -2.49 41.57
CA LYS A 258 28.50 -3.43 42.65
C LYS A 258 29.89 -4.06 42.50
N THR A 259 30.31 -4.37 41.27
CA THR A 259 31.65 -4.91 41.02
C THR A 259 32.76 -3.88 41.27
N CYS A 260 32.54 -2.60 40.92
CA CYS A 260 33.51 -1.53 41.21
C CYS A 260 33.66 -1.28 42.71
N ASP A 261 32.55 -1.19 43.46
CA ASP A 261 32.62 -0.95 44.91
C ASP A 261 33.41 -2.05 45.61
N HIS A 262 33.17 -3.31 45.24
CA HIS A 262 33.93 -4.44 45.80
C HIS A 262 35.41 -4.40 45.44
N PHE A 263 35.76 -3.93 44.24
CA PHE A 263 37.15 -3.79 43.80
C PHE A 263 37.88 -2.69 44.58
N TYR A 264 37.29 -1.51 44.72
CA TYR A 264 37.88 -0.39 45.47
C TYR A 264 38.07 -0.72 46.95
N GLU A 265 37.10 -1.40 47.57
CA GLU A 265 37.21 -1.82 48.97
C GLU A 265 38.40 -2.77 49.17
N LYS A 266 38.64 -3.68 48.22
CA LYS A 266 39.76 -4.62 48.26
C LYS A 266 41.11 -3.92 48.08
N GLU A 267 41.23 -2.99 47.13
CA GLU A 267 42.46 -2.19 46.95
C GLU A 267 42.75 -1.31 48.16
N ALA A 268 41.74 -0.64 48.71
CA ALA A 268 41.89 0.21 49.89
C ALA A 268 42.41 -0.60 51.09
N ARG A 269 41.85 -1.79 51.35
CA ARG A 269 42.33 -2.70 52.40
C ARG A 269 43.78 -3.15 52.17
N GLN A 270 44.17 -3.41 50.92
CA GLN A 270 45.56 -3.76 50.61
C GLN A 270 46.54 -2.59 50.83
N MET A 271 46.16 -1.38 50.42
CA MET A 271 46.96 -0.18 50.66
C MET A 271 47.13 0.08 52.15
N LEU A 272 46.07 -0.07 52.93
CA LEU A 272 46.09 0.16 54.38
C LEU A 272 47.03 -0.82 55.09
N LYS A 273 47.00 -2.11 54.72
CA LYS A 273 47.95 -3.12 55.23
C LYS A 273 49.41 -2.79 54.87
N LYS A 274 49.67 -2.43 53.61
CA LYS A 274 51.03 -2.05 53.18
C LYS A 274 51.55 -0.82 53.90
N PHE A 275 50.67 0.14 54.21
CA PHE A 275 51.00 1.33 54.97
C PHE A 275 51.35 0.98 56.42
N GLU A 276 50.54 0.15 57.07
CA GLU A 276 50.75 -0.34 58.44
C GLU A 276 52.12 -1.04 58.57
N GLU A 277 52.44 -1.97 57.66
CA GLU A 277 53.74 -2.65 57.63
C GLU A 277 54.92 -1.69 57.43
N HIS A 278 54.76 -0.68 56.57
CA HIS A 278 55.79 0.34 56.36
C HIS A 278 55.98 1.22 57.60
N PHE A 279 54.87 1.56 58.26
CA PHE A 279 54.86 2.42 59.43
C PHE A 279 55.58 1.73 60.59
N GLU A 280 55.27 0.47 60.86
CA GLU A 280 55.96 -0.34 61.88
C GLU A 280 57.46 -0.47 61.60
N LYS A 281 57.84 -0.78 60.35
CA LYS A 281 59.27 -0.84 59.96
C LYS A 281 59.99 0.49 60.19
N LYS A 282 59.33 1.61 59.90
CA LYS A 282 59.92 2.94 60.04
C LYS A 282 60.04 3.33 61.51
N ILE A 283 59.05 3.02 62.35
CA ILE A 283 59.11 3.19 63.80
C ILE A 283 60.27 2.37 64.37
N ASN A 284 60.33 1.06 64.08
CA ASN A 284 61.41 0.20 64.57
C ASN A 284 62.80 0.71 64.15
N LYS A 285 62.93 1.21 62.91
CA LYS A 285 64.19 1.81 62.45
C LYS A 285 64.57 3.07 63.22
N ILE A 286 63.60 3.93 63.54
CA ILE A 286 63.81 5.14 64.33
C ILE A 286 64.17 4.77 65.78
N GLU A 287 63.49 3.81 66.38
CA GLU A 287 63.78 3.34 67.74
C GLU A 287 65.20 2.78 67.87
N VAL A 288 65.61 1.92 66.93
CA VAL A 288 66.98 1.39 66.89
C VAL A 288 68.00 2.51 66.72
N LYS A 289 67.75 3.48 65.83
CA LYS A 289 68.63 4.62 65.62
C LYS A 289 68.76 5.47 66.90
N HIS A 290 67.66 5.75 67.57
CA HIS A 290 67.66 6.49 68.84
C HIS A 290 68.37 5.73 69.97
N ALA A 291 68.27 4.40 70.02
CA ALA A 291 69.03 3.59 70.97
C ALA A 291 70.55 3.73 70.76
N PHE A 292 71.01 3.67 69.50
CA PHE A 292 72.42 3.89 69.17
C PHE A 292 72.88 5.32 69.48
N GLU A 293 72.08 6.33 69.16
CA GLU A 293 72.38 7.74 69.48
C GLU A 293 72.51 7.98 70.99
N ARG A 294 71.64 7.36 71.81
CA ARG A 294 71.73 7.41 73.27
C ARG A 294 73.02 6.79 73.81
N GLU A 295 73.37 5.59 73.34
CA GLU A 295 74.63 4.93 73.69
C GLU A 295 75.86 5.75 73.27
N TYR A 296 75.83 6.33 72.06
CA TYR A 296 76.90 7.20 71.55
C TYR A 296 77.05 8.45 72.42
N LEU A 297 75.96 9.12 72.80
CA LEU A 297 75.96 10.28 73.69
C LEU A 297 76.50 9.94 75.08
N ILE A 298 76.13 8.80 75.66
CA ILE A 298 76.67 8.33 76.95
C ILE A 298 78.18 8.10 76.86
N LYS A 299 78.66 7.44 75.80
CA LYS A 299 80.10 7.23 75.58
C LYS A 299 80.87 8.52 75.36
N ASN A 300 80.33 9.45 74.56
CA ASN A 300 80.99 10.74 74.32
C ASN A 300 81.01 11.60 75.59
N MET A 301 79.92 11.64 76.38
CA MET A 301 79.93 12.30 77.69
C MET A 301 81.00 11.70 78.60
N ARG A 302 81.14 10.37 78.67
CA ARG A 302 82.24 9.73 79.43
C ARG A 302 83.65 10.11 78.96
N LYS A 303 83.82 10.47 77.68
CA LYS A 303 85.13 10.81 77.09
C LYS A 303 85.60 12.23 77.42
N TYR A 304 84.68 13.12 77.77
CA TYR A 304 84.95 14.52 78.14
C TYR A 304 84.75 14.80 79.64
N VAL A 305 84.45 13.77 80.44
CA VAL A 305 84.48 13.87 81.91
C VAL A 305 85.92 13.58 82.35
N GLU A 306 86.74 14.62 82.40
CA GLU A 306 87.92 14.62 83.28
C GLU A 306 87.39 14.44 84.72
N TRP A 307 88.00 13.54 85.49
CA TRP A 307 87.67 13.38 86.91
C TRP A 307 87.79 14.73 87.60
N LEU A 308 86.69 15.23 88.17
CA LEU A 308 86.72 16.43 89.00
C LEU A 308 87.69 16.16 90.16
N THR A 309 88.75 16.96 90.26
CA THR A 309 89.59 16.99 91.45
C THR A 309 88.73 17.38 92.66
N PRO A 310 89.05 16.91 93.89
CA PRO A 310 88.22 17.16 95.08
C PRO A 310 87.82 18.62 95.28
N ASP A 311 88.67 19.57 94.86
CA ASP A 311 88.41 21.01 94.96
C ASP A 311 87.37 21.54 93.96
N GLN A 312 87.21 20.89 92.79
CA GLN A 312 86.22 21.27 91.77
C GLN A 312 84.80 20.80 92.14
N VAL A 313 84.68 19.78 92.99
CA VAL A 313 83.39 19.24 93.48
C VAL A 313 82.68 20.24 94.40
N ASN A 314 83.41 21.06 95.15
CA ASN A 314 82.82 22.07 96.03
C ASN A 314 82.19 23.25 95.26
N LYS A 315 82.53 23.46 93.99
CA LYS A 315 81.97 24.52 93.14
C LYS A 315 80.53 24.22 92.67
N TYR A 316 80.13 22.95 92.69
CA TYR A 316 78.81 22.49 92.26
C TYR A 316 78.00 21.85 93.40
N LYS A 317 78.40 22.12 94.65
CA LYS A 317 77.65 21.77 95.84
C LYS A 317 76.62 22.88 96.12
N PHE A 318 75.46 22.77 95.47
CA PHE A 318 74.21 23.37 95.92
C PHE A 318 73.31 22.24 96.42
#